data_AF-A0A2Z6RCB8-F1
#
_entry.id   AF-A0A2Z6RCB8-F1
#
_cell.length_a   1.000
_cell.length_b   1.000
_cell.length_c   1.000
_cell.angle_alpha   90.00
_cell.angle_beta   90.00
_cell.angle_gamma   90.00
#
_symmetry.space_group_name_H-M   'P 1'
#
loop_
_entity.id
_entity.type
_entity.pdbx_description
1 polymer ?
#
loop_
_entity_poly.entity_id
_entity_poly.type
_entity_poly.pdbx_seq_one_letter_code
_entity_poly.pdbx_strand_id
1 'polypeptide(L)'
;MDTIRHVLNNPSLLGNMYFRPGQEVTKSKEFWYGNVWKESARFGQASITIAQNVYYSGDFVIYRESREVKRPGRILAIIQQDGRLKIKIQRILIFKDLPKNLQSNDRRQRSQEGELWFLDQEMDNAIMNIKLQAIVNQITASILYDNVITNLNLYKIREILYKHRGHWKMRHVKYSYQHPLEFAALEELRISLLIYKLFIDLYYDDFGTFCNVYHLLGGIYIQIGNMPLTERHRLKNHFMLGFVPFGSSFDEFIKLFITEMKILEKEKIMSVQGNECVVIASLGVTTANLPQGNDMVRVKHHGANKGCQTCNMTKASLTSNNFDLQLVSHYHHQSDKQFEQIYVVQTITECKAITAEYGLQLNSPILDQLKRERHLQSSQDIYHLTARKMLRFLKITIEALSPEEKTKFIAVWKSFKYPKNSELELFQRRTGVTQSDHAVKLWLKCWVVMAKTMAIVFKDSFTEEEYDELHECLHNE
;
A
#
# COMPACT_ATOMS: atom_id res chain seq x y z
N MET A 1 -13.91 14.68 14.43
CA MET A 1 -13.33 14.53 15.79
C MET A 1 -14.20 13.62 16.65
N ASP A 2 -15.52 13.82 16.65
CA ASP A 2 -16.44 13.14 17.59
C ASP A 2 -16.47 11.62 17.47
N THR A 3 -16.33 11.05 16.26
CA THR A 3 -16.21 9.60 16.05
C THR A 3 -15.05 9.00 16.85
N ILE A 4 -13.88 9.64 16.82
CA ILE A 4 -12.70 9.22 17.59
C ILE A 4 -12.98 9.35 19.09
N ARG A 5 -13.59 10.47 19.52
CA ARG A 5 -13.98 10.67 20.92
C ARG A 5 -14.93 9.57 21.41
N HIS A 6 -15.93 9.21 20.62
CA HIS A 6 -16.91 8.19 20.93
C HIS A 6 -16.26 6.80 21.04
N VAL A 7 -15.41 6.42 20.08
CA VAL A 7 -14.69 5.13 20.11
C VAL A 7 -13.77 5.02 21.32
N LEU A 8 -12.94 6.05 21.59
CA LEU A 8 -12.02 6.03 22.72
C LEU A 8 -12.74 6.05 24.07
N ASN A 9 -13.91 6.69 24.17
CA ASN A 9 -14.73 6.69 25.39
C ASN A 9 -15.61 5.44 25.54
N ASN A 10 -15.58 4.48 24.60
CA ASN A 10 -16.29 3.20 24.70
C ASN A 10 -15.35 2.12 25.30
N PRO A 11 -15.55 1.67 26.56
CA PRO A 11 -14.62 0.72 27.19
C PRO A 11 -14.52 -0.62 26.47
N SER A 12 -15.63 -1.09 25.89
CA SER A 12 -15.69 -2.36 25.16
C SER A 12 -14.93 -2.32 23.83
N LEU A 13 -14.78 -1.14 23.22
CA LEU A 13 -13.93 -0.97 22.04
C LEU A 13 -12.48 -0.70 22.44
N LEU A 14 -12.24 0.29 23.31
CA LEU A 14 -10.88 0.70 23.70
C LEU A 14 -10.05 -0.47 24.27
N GLY A 15 -10.65 -1.31 25.12
CA GLY A 15 -9.97 -2.46 25.70
C GLY A 15 -9.52 -3.53 24.70
N ASN A 16 -10.08 -3.52 23.48
CA ASN A 16 -9.73 -4.43 22.38
C ASN A 16 -8.83 -3.78 21.32
N MET A 17 -8.52 -2.48 21.43
CA MET A 17 -7.72 -1.75 20.43
C MET A 17 -6.20 -1.92 20.64
N TYR A 18 -5.47 -1.95 19.53
CA TYR A 18 -4.03 -2.12 19.50
C TYR A 18 -3.29 -0.78 19.43
N PHE A 19 -2.43 -0.51 20.42
CA PHE A 19 -1.60 0.73 20.51
C PHE A 19 -0.11 0.42 20.76
N ARG A 20 0.32 -0.80 20.46
CA ARG A 20 1.68 -1.31 20.74
C ARG A 20 2.58 -1.21 19.50
N PRO A 21 3.91 -1.44 19.62
CA PRO A 21 4.81 -1.52 18.48
C PRO A 21 4.34 -2.55 17.46
N GLY A 22 4.60 -2.34 16.16
CA GLY A 22 4.18 -3.30 15.13
C GLY A 22 4.80 -4.68 15.34
N GLN A 23 4.08 -5.75 14.97
CA GLN A 23 4.47 -7.13 15.30
C GLN A 23 5.03 -7.87 14.09
N GLU A 24 6.12 -8.61 14.27
CA GLU A 24 6.62 -9.53 13.25
C GLU A 24 6.00 -10.91 13.45
N VAL A 25 5.30 -11.39 12.42
CA VAL A 25 4.54 -12.65 12.40
C VAL A 25 4.72 -13.34 11.04
N THR A 26 4.50 -14.65 10.97
CA THR A 26 4.60 -15.43 9.72
C THR A 26 3.40 -15.29 8.81
N LYS A 27 2.20 -15.01 9.35
CA LYS A 27 0.96 -14.79 8.59
C LYS A 27 0.33 -13.46 8.98
N SER A 28 0.34 -12.49 8.07
CA SER A 28 -0.22 -11.15 8.29
C SER A 28 -1.74 -11.13 8.10
N LYS A 29 -2.48 -10.69 9.12
CA LYS A 29 -3.95 -10.44 9.08
C LYS A 29 -4.39 -9.04 9.56
N GLU A 30 -3.54 -8.36 10.33
CA GLU A 30 -3.81 -7.08 10.99
C GLU A 30 -2.87 -5.98 10.50
N PHE A 31 -3.33 -4.73 10.55
CA PHE A 31 -2.55 -3.57 10.06
C PHE A 31 -1.19 -3.41 10.77
N TRP A 32 -1.10 -3.74 12.06
CA TRP A 32 0.15 -3.66 12.81
C TRP A 32 1.20 -4.72 12.45
N TYR A 33 0.89 -5.64 11.53
CA TYR A 33 1.89 -6.50 10.88
C TYR A 33 2.49 -5.87 9.61
N GLY A 34 1.86 -4.82 9.04
CA GLY A 34 2.36 -4.13 7.84
C GLY A 34 3.51 -3.17 8.14
N ASN A 35 4.39 -2.96 7.15
CA ASN A 35 5.51 -2.00 7.27
C ASN A 35 5.02 -0.55 7.47
N VAL A 36 3.90 -0.16 6.84
CA VAL A 36 3.26 1.17 7.02
C VAL A 36 3.00 1.48 8.50
N TRP A 37 2.56 0.49 9.30
CA TRP A 37 2.41 0.66 10.74
C TRP A 37 3.75 0.67 11.47
N LYS A 38 4.62 -0.31 11.16
CA LYS A 38 5.88 -0.55 11.87
C LYS A 38 6.85 0.63 11.77
N GLU A 39 7.01 1.17 10.57
CA GLU A 39 8.05 2.15 10.25
C GLU A 39 7.60 3.58 10.53
N SER A 40 6.28 3.83 10.51
CA SER A 40 5.69 5.14 10.79
C SER A 40 5.73 5.47 12.29
N ALA A 41 6.40 6.57 12.62
CA ALA A 41 6.37 7.18 13.96
C ALA A 41 4.94 7.57 14.42
N ARG A 42 3.97 7.65 13.50
CA ARG A 42 2.58 8.07 13.74
C ARG A 42 1.64 6.95 14.16
N PHE A 43 2.04 5.70 13.93
CA PHE A 43 1.26 4.50 14.29
C PHE A 43 2.08 3.57 15.18
N GLY A 44 3.31 3.29 14.78
CA GLY A 44 4.24 2.43 15.50
C GLY A 44 5.02 3.14 16.61
N GLN A 45 6.03 2.42 17.09
CA GLN A 45 6.96 2.90 18.11
C GLN A 45 8.00 3.81 17.46
N ALA A 46 7.94 5.10 17.79
CA ALA A 46 8.79 6.12 17.17
C ALA A 46 10.25 6.08 17.67
N SER A 47 10.45 5.75 18.94
CA SER A 47 11.76 5.76 19.59
C SER A 47 11.89 4.69 20.68
N ILE A 48 13.13 4.38 21.07
CA ILE A 48 13.46 3.46 22.16
C ILE A 48 14.74 3.90 22.88
N THR A 49 14.74 3.80 24.21
CA THR A 49 15.92 4.10 25.02
C THR A 49 16.75 2.83 25.25
N ILE A 50 18.04 2.86 24.89
CA ILE A 50 19.00 1.77 25.06
C ILE A 50 20.25 2.33 25.71
N ALA A 51 20.62 1.82 26.89
CA ALA A 51 21.79 2.28 27.65
C ALA A 51 21.86 3.82 27.77
N GLN A 52 20.75 4.43 28.22
CA GLN A 52 20.54 5.88 28.39
C GLN A 52 20.47 6.73 27.11
N ASN A 53 20.82 6.18 25.94
CA ASN A 53 20.66 6.87 24.65
C ASN A 53 19.30 6.58 24.02
N VAL A 54 18.68 7.59 23.40
CA VAL A 54 17.41 7.44 22.66
C VAL A 54 17.74 7.21 21.18
N TYR A 55 17.12 6.18 20.58
CA TYR A 55 17.21 5.85 19.17
C TYR A 55 15.83 5.96 18.52
N TYR A 56 15.77 6.54 17.33
CA TYR A 56 14.56 6.80 16.57
C TYR A 56 14.41 5.86 15.37
N SER A 57 13.17 5.62 14.96
CA SER A 57 12.88 4.97 13.68
C SER A 57 13.36 5.86 12.54
N GLY A 58 14.22 5.33 11.67
CA GLY A 58 14.89 6.04 10.57
C GLY A 58 16.38 6.34 10.82
N ASP A 59 16.86 6.22 12.06
CA ASP A 59 18.26 6.49 12.46
C ASP A 59 19.27 5.57 11.77
N PHE A 60 20.47 6.09 11.53
CA PHE A 60 21.63 5.31 11.14
C PHE A 60 22.45 4.90 12.37
N VAL A 61 22.83 3.62 12.43
CA VAL A 61 23.49 3.02 13.60
C VAL A 61 24.57 2.04 13.18
N ILE A 62 25.57 1.86 14.04
CA ILE A 62 26.44 0.69 14.02
C ILE A 62 25.82 -0.37 14.94
N TYR A 63 25.65 -1.59 14.43
CA TYR A 63 25.17 -2.73 15.19
C TYR A 63 26.14 -3.91 15.08
N ARG A 64 26.09 -4.78 16.08
CA ARG A 64 26.82 -6.04 16.17
C ARG A 64 26.00 -7.13 15.48
N GLU A 65 26.45 -7.57 14.31
CA GLU A 65 25.83 -8.66 13.54
C GLU A 65 26.23 -10.03 14.09
N SER A 66 27.52 -10.20 14.38
CA SER A 66 28.10 -11.37 15.05
C SER A 66 29.03 -10.90 16.16
N ARG A 67 29.61 -11.79 16.98
CA ARG A 67 30.47 -11.39 18.13
C ARG A 67 31.59 -10.42 17.73
N GLU A 68 32.14 -10.58 16.53
CA GLU A 68 33.28 -9.83 16.02
C GLU A 68 32.89 -8.80 14.94
N VAL A 69 31.80 -9.01 14.21
CA VAL A 69 31.41 -8.16 13.07
C VAL A 69 30.45 -7.04 13.51
N LYS A 70 30.91 -5.80 13.37
CA LYS A 70 30.08 -4.59 13.40
C LYS A 70 29.74 -4.15 11.98
N ARG A 71 28.50 -3.75 11.72
CA ARG A 71 28.06 -3.18 10.43
C ARG A 71 27.28 -1.89 10.62
N PRO A 72 27.30 -0.98 9.64
CA PRO A 72 26.30 0.09 9.55
C PRO A 72 24.93 -0.48 9.15
N GLY A 73 23.88 0.16 9.61
CA GLY A 73 22.50 -0.13 9.24
C GLY A 73 21.58 1.04 9.51
N ARG A 74 20.38 1.01 8.94
CA ARG A 74 19.32 1.99 9.18
C ARG A 74 18.19 1.33 9.97
N ILE A 75 17.80 1.89 11.10
CA ILE A 75 16.62 1.45 11.85
C ILE A 75 15.40 1.72 10.97
N LEU A 76 14.68 0.67 10.55
CA LEU A 76 13.41 0.80 9.83
C LEU A 76 12.24 0.89 10.80
N ALA A 77 12.26 0.09 11.87
CA ALA A 77 11.19 0.05 12.86
C ALA A 77 11.65 -0.52 14.20
N ILE A 78 10.95 -0.16 15.27
CA ILE A 78 10.99 -0.83 16.56
C ILE A 78 9.77 -1.73 16.64
N ILE A 79 9.98 -3.03 16.79
CA ILE A 79 8.95 -4.07 16.60
C ILE A 79 8.87 -5.01 17.80
N GLN A 80 7.74 -5.68 17.95
CA GLN A 80 7.60 -6.82 18.86
C GLN A 80 7.65 -8.14 18.08
N GLN A 81 8.50 -9.07 18.52
CA GLN A 81 8.59 -10.42 17.97
C GLN A 81 8.84 -11.40 19.11
N ASP A 82 8.12 -12.52 19.15
CA ASP A 82 8.23 -13.54 20.21
C ASP A 82 7.99 -12.95 21.62
N GLY A 83 7.06 -12.00 21.71
CA GLY A 83 6.76 -11.22 22.92
C GLY A 83 7.81 -10.15 23.30
N ARG A 84 9.00 -10.15 22.68
CA ARG A 84 10.12 -9.27 23.02
C ARG A 84 10.28 -8.12 22.03
N LEU A 85 10.79 -6.98 22.48
CA LEU A 85 11.17 -5.87 21.60
C LEU A 85 12.45 -6.21 20.83
N LYS A 86 12.43 -5.92 19.53
CA LYS A 86 13.56 -6.03 18.59
C LYS A 86 13.61 -4.77 17.71
N ILE A 87 14.74 -4.54 17.08
CA ILE A 87 14.92 -3.50 16.06
C ILE A 87 14.95 -4.17 14.69
N LYS A 88 14.08 -3.72 13.79
CA LYS A 88 14.09 -4.07 12.37
C LYS A 88 15.07 -3.12 11.68
N ILE A 89 16.15 -3.66 11.12
CA ILE A 89 17.26 -2.87 10.56
C ILE A 89 17.48 -3.22 9.09
N GLN A 90 17.61 -2.20 8.24
CA GLN A 90 18.12 -2.35 6.87
C GLN A 90 19.64 -2.41 6.91
N ARG A 91 20.23 -3.40 6.26
CA ARG A 91 21.68 -3.52 6.07
C ARG A 91 22.21 -2.39 5.20
N ILE A 92 23.31 -1.82 5.66
CA ILE A 92 24.17 -0.95 4.87
C ILE A 92 25.51 -1.68 4.70
N LEU A 93 26.06 -1.59 3.49
CA LEU A 93 27.24 -2.29 3.03
C LEU A 93 28.43 -1.33 2.99
N ILE A 94 29.61 -1.84 3.34
CA ILE A 94 30.89 -1.17 3.06
C ILE A 94 31.46 -1.67 1.74
N PHE A 95 32.45 -0.97 1.16
CA PHE A 95 33.06 -1.35 -0.13
C PHE A 95 33.50 -2.82 -0.23
N LYS A 96 34.00 -3.39 0.88
CA LYS A 96 34.45 -4.79 0.96
C LYS A 96 33.31 -5.81 0.79
N ASP A 97 32.06 -5.43 1.10
CA ASP A 97 30.88 -6.28 0.97
C ASP A 97 30.33 -6.31 -0.47
N LEU A 98 30.72 -5.35 -1.31
CA LEU A 98 30.24 -5.28 -2.69
C LEU A 98 30.78 -6.47 -3.51
N PRO A 99 29.99 -7.04 -4.44
CA PRO A 99 30.48 -8.05 -5.39
C PRO A 99 31.75 -7.57 -6.12
N LYS A 100 32.74 -8.47 -6.31
CA LYS A 100 34.06 -8.12 -6.88
C LYS A 100 33.97 -7.37 -8.22
N ASN A 101 33.00 -7.71 -9.07
CA ASN A 101 32.75 -7.07 -10.36
C ASN A 101 32.19 -5.64 -10.25
N LEU A 102 31.77 -5.19 -9.07
CA LEU A 102 31.24 -3.85 -8.80
C LEU A 102 32.22 -2.98 -7.99
N GLN A 103 33.32 -3.55 -7.48
CA GLN A 103 34.38 -2.88 -6.72
C GLN A 103 35.32 -2.02 -7.61
N SER A 104 34.78 -1.00 -8.30
CA SER A 104 35.57 -0.09 -9.13
C SER A 104 36.52 0.80 -8.31
N ASN A 105 37.54 1.35 -8.97
CA ASN A 105 38.46 2.32 -8.34
C ASN A 105 37.71 3.54 -7.81
N ASP A 106 36.72 4.06 -8.54
CA ASP A 106 35.90 5.19 -8.09
C ASP A 106 35.10 4.86 -6.83
N ARG A 107 34.54 3.64 -6.72
CA ARG A 107 33.89 3.20 -5.47
C ARG A 107 34.88 3.03 -4.33
N ARG A 108 36.13 2.64 -4.62
CA ARG A 108 37.18 2.56 -3.60
C ARG A 108 37.53 3.94 -3.05
N GLN A 109 37.72 4.92 -3.92
CA GLN A 109 37.96 6.31 -3.52
C GLN A 109 36.77 6.87 -2.73
N ARG A 110 35.54 6.74 -3.27
CA ARG A 110 34.33 7.21 -2.58
C ARG A 110 34.13 6.53 -1.21
N SER A 111 34.53 5.27 -1.05
CA SER A 111 34.54 4.60 0.27
C SER A 111 35.53 5.22 1.27
N GLN A 112 36.66 5.76 0.81
CA GLN A 112 37.61 6.48 1.65
C GLN A 112 37.07 7.86 2.05
N GLU A 113 36.22 8.46 1.21
CA GLU A 113 35.47 9.70 1.47
C GLU A 113 34.18 9.50 2.31
N GLY A 114 33.98 8.30 2.86
CA GLY A 114 32.84 7.96 3.72
C GLY A 114 31.58 7.51 2.99
N GLU A 115 31.64 7.07 1.73
CA GLU A 115 30.47 6.48 1.06
C GLU A 115 30.16 5.06 1.56
N LEU A 116 28.87 4.80 1.73
CA LEU A 116 28.24 3.54 2.09
C LEU A 116 27.14 3.20 1.07
N TRP A 117 26.74 1.93 1.03
CA TRP A 117 25.77 1.42 0.05
C TRP A 117 24.55 0.79 0.73
N PHE A 118 23.34 1.10 0.30
CA PHE A 118 22.18 0.31 0.74
C PHE A 118 22.21 -1.07 0.11
N LEU A 119 21.83 -2.10 0.88
CA LEU A 119 21.28 -3.32 0.31
C LEU A 119 19.78 -3.09 0.09
N ASP A 120 19.30 -3.38 -1.12
CA ASP A 120 17.88 -3.23 -1.49
C ASP A 120 16.98 -4.08 -0.58
N GLN A 121 15.89 -3.49 -0.09
CA GLN A 121 15.03 -4.09 0.95
C GLN A 121 14.38 -5.40 0.52
N GLU A 122 14.18 -5.60 -0.79
CA GLU A 122 13.65 -6.83 -1.40
C GLU A 122 14.69 -7.98 -1.50
N MET A 123 15.94 -7.76 -1.09
CA MET A 123 16.98 -8.80 -1.13
C MET A 123 17.00 -9.68 0.12
N ASP A 124 17.32 -10.96 -0.05
CA ASP A 124 17.52 -11.89 1.04
C ASP A 124 18.53 -11.35 2.07
N ASN A 125 18.11 -11.30 3.34
CA ASN A 125 18.88 -10.73 4.45
C ASN A 125 19.21 -9.23 4.35
N ALA A 126 18.52 -8.46 3.50
CA ALA A 126 18.60 -6.99 3.51
C ALA A 126 18.04 -6.39 4.79
N ILE A 127 16.96 -6.99 5.29
CA ILE A 127 16.32 -6.59 6.55
C ILE A 127 16.59 -7.68 7.59
N MET A 128 16.93 -7.28 8.82
CA MET A 128 17.16 -8.18 9.95
C MET A 128 16.48 -7.68 11.23
N ASN A 129 16.06 -8.60 12.09
CA ASN A 129 15.48 -8.28 13.39
C ASN A 129 16.50 -8.55 14.49
N ILE A 130 17.17 -7.49 14.97
CA ILE A 130 18.24 -7.56 15.96
C ILE A 130 17.73 -7.29 17.38
N LYS A 131 18.42 -7.83 18.39
CA LYS A 131 18.15 -7.53 19.80
C LYS A 131 18.64 -6.12 20.15
N LEU A 132 18.02 -5.45 21.12
CA LEU A 132 18.35 -4.06 21.48
C LEU A 132 19.84 -3.87 21.84
N GLN A 133 20.42 -4.80 22.60
CA GLN A 133 21.85 -4.81 22.98
C GLN A 133 22.83 -5.11 21.81
N ALA A 134 22.33 -5.32 20.59
CA ALA A 134 23.17 -5.38 19.40
C ALA A 134 23.54 -3.99 18.87
N ILE A 135 22.76 -2.95 19.19
CA ILE A 135 23.12 -1.56 18.86
C ILE A 135 24.40 -1.18 19.63
N VAL A 136 25.35 -0.56 18.93
CA VAL A 136 26.63 -0.13 19.50
C VAL A 136 26.63 1.39 19.69
N ASN A 137 26.32 2.14 18.63
CA ASN A 137 26.26 3.60 18.64
C ASN A 137 25.45 4.11 17.43
N GLN A 138 24.94 5.34 17.52
CA GLN A 138 24.38 6.07 16.38
C GLN A 138 25.54 6.56 15.47
N ILE A 139 25.25 6.74 14.19
CA ILE A 139 26.13 7.41 13.22
C ILE A 139 25.31 8.39 12.40
N THR A 140 25.94 9.43 11.88
CA THR A 140 25.26 10.40 11.00
C THR A 140 25.57 10.09 9.55
N ALA A 141 24.53 9.78 8.77
CA ALA A 141 24.63 9.53 7.34
C ALA A 141 23.55 10.32 6.57
N SER A 142 23.83 10.64 5.31
CA SER A 142 22.93 11.40 4.42
C SER A 142 22.68 10.63 3.13
N ILE A 143 21.40 10.54 2.75
CA ILE A 143 20.98 9.93 1.48
C ILE A 143 21.00 11.02 0.40
N LEU A 144 21.79 10.82 -0.65
CA LEU A 144 22.01 11.81 -1.70
C LEU A 144 21.07 11.57 -2.89
N TYR A 145 19.80 11.94 -2.74
CA TYR A 145 18.79 11.79 -3.79
C TYR A 145 19.12 12.58 -5.07
N ASP A 146 19.74 13.77 -4.94
CA ASP A 146 20.00 14.72 -6.04
C ASP A 146 21.48 15.10 -6.23
N ASN A 147 22.40 14.30 -5.68
CA ASN A 147 23.86 14.56 -5.71
C ASN A 147 24.34 15.89 -5.07
N VAL A 148 23.46 16.71 -4.50
CA VAL A 148 23.83 17.93 -3.76
C VAL A 148 24.49 17.53 -2.42
N ILE A 149 25.80 17.77 -2.32
CA ILE A 149 26.59 17.48 -1.12
C ILE A 149 26.50 18.70 -0.18
N THR A 150 25.64 18.64 0.83
CA THR A 150 25.51 19.70 1.84
C THR A 150 26.54 19.62 2.98
N ASN A 151 27.22 18.47 3.16
CA ASN A 151 28.22 18.31 4.21
C ASN A 151 29.29 17.27 3.86
N LEU A 152 30.57 17.60 4.13
CA LEU A 152 31.71 16.73 3.79
C LEU A 152 31.96 15.64 4.83
N ASN A 153 31.69 15.93 6.11
CA ASN A 153 32.09 15.10 7.27
C ASN A 153 31.07 14.01 7.65
N LEU A 154 30.09 13.73 6.78
CA LEU A 154 29.02 12.75 7.03
C LEU A 154 29.20 11.53 6.13
N TYR A 155 28.76 10.36 6.60
CA TYR A 155 28.62 9.19 5.73
C TYR A 155 27.59 9.49 4.63
N LYS A 156 27.85 9.02 3.41
CA LYS A 156 27.00 9.32 2.24
C LYS A 156 26.45 8.03 1.65
N ILE A 157 25.22 8.05 1.15
CA ILE A 157 24.64 6.93 0.40
C ILE A 157 24.13 7.46 -0.93
N ARG A 158 24.70 6.99 -2.05
CA ARG A 158 24.29 7.36 -3.43
C ARG A 158 23.72 6.19 -4.24
N GLU A 159 24.06 4.97 -3.86
CA GLU A 159 23.78 3.77 -4.64
C GLU A 159 23.19 2.65 -3.77
N ILE A 160 22.35 1.83 -4.40
CA ILE A 160 21.70 0.65 -3.85
C ILE A 160 22.22 -0.57 -4.60
N LEU A 161 22.72 -1.58 -3.89
CA LEU A 161 23.02 -2.90 -4.43
C LEU A 161 21.75 -3.74 -4.46
N TYR A 162 21.44 -4.32 -5.63
CA TYR A 162 20.29 -5.20 -5.83
C TYR A 162 20.60 -6.28 -6.86
N LYS A 163 19.70 -7.26 -7.00
CA LYS A 163 19.82 -8.38 -7.93
C LYS A 163 18.69 -8.30 -8.95
N HIS A 164 19.05 -8.19 -10.23
CA HIS A 164 18.10 -8.26 -11.35
C HIS A 164 18.40 -9.51 -12.17
N ARG A 165 17.42 -10.41 -12.32
CA ARG A 165 17.56 -11.66 -13.11
C ARG A 165 18.82 -12.46 -12.76
N GLY A 166 19.04 -12.71 -11.48
CA GLY A 166 20.23 -13.43 -10.99
C GLY A 166 21.52 -12.61 -10.89
N HIS A 167 21.60 -11.44 -11.53
CA HIS A 167 22.83 -10.64 -11.64
C HIS A 167 22.84 -9.46 -10.68
N TRP A 168 23.97 -9.25 -10.00
CA TRP A 168 24.19 -8.07 -9.15
C TRP A 168 24.32 -6.80 -9.98
N LYS A 169 23.57 -5.77 -9.59
CA LYS A 169 23.57 -4.43 -10.21
C LYS A 169 23.58 -3.35 -9.13
N MET A 170 24.01 -2.15 -9.54
CA MET A 170 23.85 -0.92 -8.76
C MET A 170 22.75 -0.07 -9.38
N ARG A 171 21.91 0.56 -8.56
CA ARG A 171 21.02 1.66 -8.99
C ARG A 171 21.21 2.89 -8.11
N HIS A 172 20.90 4.06 -8.65
CA HIS A 172 20.97 5.33 -7.89
C HIS A 172 19.94 5.34 -6.76
N VAL A 173 20.28 5.94 -5.61
CA VAL A 173 19.42 5.95 -4.41
C VAL A 173 18.11 6.76 -4.59
N LYS A 174 17.98 7.50 -5.70
CA LYS A 174 16.68 8.04 -6.13
C LYS A 174 15.61 6.94 -6.28
N TYR A 175 16.01 5.69 -6.50
CA TYR A 175 15.16 4.50 -6.62
C TYR A 175 15.11 3.66 -5.31
N SER A 176 15.05 4.32 -4.15
CA SER A 176 14.59 3.74 -2.88
C SER A 176 13.37 4.49 -2.39
N TYR A 177 12.45 3.80 -1.72
CA TYR A 177 11.41 4.46 -0.92
C TYR A 177 12.05 5.28 0.21
N GLN A 178 11.48 6.46 0.46
CA GLN A 178 11.83 7.26 1.62
C GLN A 178 11.26 6.59 2.88
N HIS A 179 12.02 6.60 3.97
CA HIS A 179 11.50 6.16 5.27
C HIS A 179 10.52 7.22 5.81
N PRO A 180 9.45 6.85 6.53
CA PRO A 180 8.47 7.80 7.06
C PRO A 180 9.04 8.97 7.88
N LEU A 181 10.24 8.84 8.46
CA LEU A 181 10.94 9.95 9.12
C LEU A 181 11.22 11.14 8.17
N GLU A 182 11.44 10.88 6.88
CA GLU A 182 11.91 11.87 5.90
C GLU A 182 10.80 12.84 5.44
N PHE A 183 9.54 12.40 5.44
CA PHE A 183 8.39 13.19 4.98
C PHE A 183 7.26 13.33 6.04
N ALA A 184 7.17 12.39 6.99
CA ALA A 184 6.07 12.30 7.96
C ALA A 184 6.55 12.31 9.42
N ALA A 185 7.73 12.91 9.70
CA ALA A 185 8.25 13.09 11.05
C ALA A 185 7.19 13.55 12.07
N LEU A 186 7.35 13.05 13.29
CA LEU A 186 6.60 13.43 14.47
C LEU A 186 7.56 14.10 15.45
N GLU A 187 7.21 15.30 15.90
CA GLU A 187 8.01 16.06 16.87
C GLU A 187 7.97 15.38 18.25
N GLU A 188 9.01 15.61 19.06
CA GLU A 188 9.14 14.99 20.37
C GLU A 188 8.10 15.57 21.35
N LEU A 189 7.15 14.73 21.76
CA LEU A 189 6.03 15.11 22.61
C LEU A 189 6.51 15.41 24.04
N ARG A 190 6.58 16.69 24.40
CA ARG A 190 7.04 17.17 25.71
C ARG A 190 5.98 17.07 26.83
N ILE A 191 5.12 16.06 26.76
CA ILE A 191 3.94 15.93 27.63
C ILE A 191 3.92 14.53 28.24
N SER A 192 3.78 14.45 29.57
CA SER A 192 3.70 13.19 30.34
C SER A 192 2.33 12.49 30.29
N LEU A 193 1.41 12.97 29.43
CA LEU A 193 0.08 12.38 29.26
C LEU A 193 0.14 11.08 28.45
N LEU A 194 -0.88 10.24 28.61
CA LEU A 194 -1.04 9.03 27.81
C LEU A 194 -1.29 9.39 26.34
N ILE A 195 -0.57 8.75 25.42
CA ILE A 195 -0.66 9.01 23.98
C ILE A 195 -1.39 7.87 23.27
N TYR A 196 -2.48 8.19 22.57
CA TYR A 196 -3.19 7.28 21.67
C TYR A 196 -2.85 7.62 20.21
N LYS A 197 -2.16 6.71 19.53
CA LYS A 197 -1.85 6.79 18.10
C LYS A 197 -2.89 6.02 17.29
N LEU A 198 -3.58 6.68 16.36
CA LEU A 198 -4.67 6.13 15.58
C LEU A 198 -4.33 6.03 14.10
N PHE A 199 -4.43 4.82 13.58
CA PHE A 199 -4.39 4.52 12.16
C PHE A 199 -5.79 4.70 11.59
N ILE A 200 -5.97 5.69 10.70
CA ILE A 200 -7.25 5.91 10.02
C ILE A 200 -7.21 5.24 8.65
N ASP A 201 -8.14 4.34 8.42
CA ASP A 201 -8.34 3.65 7.15
C ASP A 201 -9.54 4.29 6.44
N LEU A 202 -9.34 4.74 5.20
CA LEU A 202 -10.30 5.54 4.43
C LEU A 202 -10.77 4.78 3.20
N TYR A 203 -12.07 4.62 3.04
CA TYR A 203 -12.69 4.00 1.87
C TYR A 203 -13.46 5.05 1.07
N TYR A 204 -13.28 5.05 -0.25
CA TYR A 204 -14.08 5.84 -1.19
C TYR A 204 -14.54 4.97 -2.36
N ASP A 205 -15.85 4.89 -2.55
CA ASP A 205 -16.49 4.12 -3.61
C ASP A 205 -17.66 4.91 -4.23
N ASP A 206 -17.80 4.88 -5.55
CA ASP A 206 -18.90 5.52 -6.28
C ASP A 206 -19.93 4.48 -6.69
N PHE A 207 -21.15 4.59 -6.16
CA PHE A 207 -22.24 3.66 -6.45
C PHE A 207 -23.39 4.33 -7.21
N GLY A 208 -24.04 3.59 -8.10
CA GLY A 208 -25.16 4.10 -8.91
C GLY A 208 -26.42 4.28 -8.08
N THR A 209 -26.96 5.51 -8.03
CA THR A 209 -28.24 5.77 -7.36
C THR A 209 -29.39 5.13 -8.12
N PHE A 210 -30.30 4.47 -7.40
CA PHE A 210 -31.54 3.88 -7.95
C PHE A 210 -31.32 2.99 -9.18
N CYS A 211 -30.24 2.20 -9.21
CA CYS A 211 -29.83 1.34 -10.32
C CYS A 211 -29.49 2.05 -11.66
N ASN A 212 -29.40 3.39 -11.66
CA ASN A 212 -29.07 4.20 -12.83
C ASN A 212 -27.58 4.61 -12.82
N VAL A 213 -26.85 4.20 -13.86
CA VAL A 213 -25.40 4.45 -13.99
C VAL A 213 -25.07 5.94 -14.21
N TYR A 214 -26.03 6.74 -14.67
CA TYR A 214 -25.87 8.15 -15.01
C TYR A 214 -25.72 9.08 -13.79
N HIS A 215 -26.11 8.64 -12.59
CA HIS A 215 -26.01 9.41 -11.36
C HIS A 215 -25.30 8.60 -10.27
N LEU A 216 -23.97 8.59 -10.37
CA LEU A 216 -23.09 8.08 -9.31
C LEU A 216 -23.17 8.98 -8.08
N LEU A 217 -23.20 8.36 -6.90
CA LEU A 217 -23.10 8.99 -5.60
C LEU A 217 -21.89 8.38 -4.89
N GLY A 218 -21.00 9.23 -4.39
CA GLY A 218 -19.78 8.79 -3.73
C GLY A 218 -20.03 8.47 -2.26
N GLY A 219 -19.73 7.26 -1.79
CA GLY A 219 -19.74 6.91 -0.37
C GLY A 219 -18.34 7.03 0.22
N ILE A 220 -18.20 7.80 1.30
CA ILE A 220 -16.94 7.91 2.04
C ILE A 220 -17.12 7.32 3.44
N TYR A 221 -16.25 6.36 3.78
CA TYR A 221 -16.27 5.65 5.04
C TYR A 221 -14.89 5.68 5.67
N ILE A 222 -14.82 5.76 7.00
CA ILE A 222 -13.60 5.57 7.76
C ILE A 222 -13.71 4.38 8.71
N GLN A 223 -12.58 3.74 8.94
CA GLN A 223 -12.39 2.72 9.96
C GLN A 223 -11.12 3.03 10.76
N ILE A 224 -11.08 2.56 12.00
CA ILE A 224 -9.91 2.73 12.87
C ILE A 224 -9.11 1.43 12.85
N GLY A 225 -7.94 1.47 12.20
CA GLY A 225 -7.07 0.31 11.98
C GLY A 225 -6.47 -0.30 13.25
N ASN A 226 -6.55 0.40 14.39
CA ASN A 226 -6.22 -0.14 15.71
C ASN A 226 -7.19 -1.23 16.18
N MET A 227 -8.39 -1.32 15.61
CA MET A 227 -9.31 -2.41 15.91
C MET A 227 -8.83 -3.72 15.27
N PRO A 228 -8.92 -4.88 15.95
CA PRO A 228 -8.63 -6.17 15.34
C PRO A 228 -9.63 -6.47 14.21
N LEU A 229 -9.23 -7.34 13.28
CA LEU A 229 -9.97 -7.69 12.08
C LEU A 229 -11.42 -8.13 12.40
N THR A 230 -11.61 -8.84 13.50
CA THR A 230 -12.93 -9.29 13.99
C THR A 230 -13.85 -8.16 14.43
N GLU A 231 -13.31 -7.06 14.97
CA GLU A 231 -14.06 -5.84 15.25
C GLU A 231 -14.24 -5.01 13.98
N ARG A 232 -13.20 -4.91 13.15
CA ARG A 232 -13.24 -4.21 11.86
C ARG A 232 -14.31 -4.77 10.91
N HIS A 233 -14.52 -6.08 10.87
CA HIS A 233 -15.59 -6.68 10.07
C HIS A 233 -17.02 -6.36 10.55
N ARG A 234 -17.21 -5.72 11.71
CA ARG A 234 -18.56 -5.36 12.19
C ARG A 234 -19.02 -4.06 11.53
N LEU A 235 -20.22 -4.07 10.93
CA LEU A 235 -20.81 -2.89 10.29
C LEU A 235 -20.85 -1.66 11.21
N LYS A 236 -21.13 -1.84 12.51
CA LYS A 236 -21.13 -0.75 13.51
C LYS A 236 -19.77 -0.05 13.72
N ASN A 237 -18.68 -0.65 13.26
CA ASN A 237 -17.30 -0.14 13.35
C ASN A 237 -16.80 0.38 11.98
N HIS A 238 -17.71 0.59 11.03
CA HIS A 238 -17.48 1.37 9.81
C HIS A 238 -18.24 2.69 9.96
N PHE A 239 -17.54 3.81 9.96
CA PHE A 239 -18.13 5.12 10.19
C PHE A 239 -18.28 5.86 8.86
N MET A 240 -19.51 6.01 8.40
CA MET A 240 -19.83 6.81 7.22
C MET A 240 -19.54 8.30 7.51
N LEU A 241 -18.65 8.93 6.74
CA LEU A 241 -18.47 10.38 6.76
C LEU A 241 -19.60 11.08 6.00
N GLY A 242 -20.15 10.41 4.98
CA GLY A 242 -21.37 10.78 4.30
C GLY A 242 -21.30 10.44 2.81
N PHE A 243 -22.17 11.10 2.05
CA PHE A 243 -22.29 10.89 0.61
C PHE A 243 -21.92 12.15 -0.16
N VAL A 244 -20.98 12.03 -1.11
CA VAL A 244 -20.62 13.06 -2.09
C VAL A 244 -21.80 13.19 -3.08
N PRO A 245 -22.52 14.32 -3.12
CA PRO A 245 -23.68 14.49 -3.99
C PRO A 245 -23.31 14.41 -5.48
N PHE A 246 -24.27 14.01 -6.32
CA PHE A 246 -24.09 14.04 -7.77
C PHE A 246 -23.67 15.44 -8.25
N GLY A 247 -22.58 15.50 -9.03
CA GLY A 247 -22.00 16.75 -9.53
C GLY A 247 -21.13 17.53 -8.54
N SER A 248 -21.00 17.08 -7.29
CA SER A 248 -20.04 17.61 -6.32
C SER A 248 -18.70 16.88 -6.40
N SER A 249 -17.61 17.53 -5.98
CA SER A 249 -16.28 16.91 -5.96
C SER A 249 -15.96 16.24 -4.61
N PHE A 250 -15.28 15.09 -4.65
CA PHE A 250 -14.70 14.45 -3.47
C PHE A 250 -13.86 15.44 -2.64
N ASP A 251 -13.02 16.22 -3.33
CA ASP A 251 -12.13 17.21 -2.71
C ASP A 251 -12.90 18.30 -1.97
N GLU A 252 -14.07 18.75 -2.44
CA GLU A 252 -14.92 19.70 -1.71
C GLU A 252 -15.55 19.07 -0.48
N PHE A 253 -16.15 17.89 -0.64
CA PHE A 253 -16.86 17.20 0.43
C PHE A 253 -15.94 16.93 1.64
N ILE A 254 -14.73 16.44 1.40
CA ILE A 254 -13.84 15.98 2.48
C ILE A 254 -13.01 17.11 3.14
N LYS A 255 -13.15 18.38 2.71
CA LYS A 255 -12.42 19.56 3.27
C LYS A 255 -12.41 19.65 4.79
N LEU A 256 -13.57 19.42 5.42
CA LEU A 256 -13.70 19.49 6.87
C LEU A 256 -12.93 18.36 7.57
N PHE A 257 -13.05 17.12 7.07
CA PHE A 257 -12.29 15.98 7.58
C PHE A 257 -10.78 16.19 7.46
N ILE A 258 -10.28 16.71 6.33
CA ILE A 258 -8.84 16.99 6.17
C ILE A 258 -8.37 18.09 7.12
N THR A 259 -9.20 19.09 7.38
CA THR A 259 -8.90 20.16 8.34
C THR A 259 -8.78 19.61 9.77
N GLU A 260 -9.69 18.71 10.18
CA GLU A 260 -9.58 18.02 11.47
C GLU A 260 -8.39 17.06 11.53
N MET A 261 -8.13 16.30 10.46
CA MET A 261 -7.00 15.37 10.39
C MET A 261 -5.66 16.10 10.52
N LYS A 262 -5.47 17.28 9.92
CA LYS A 262 -4.27 18.11 10.13
C LYS A 262 -4.02 18.51 11.59
N ILE A 263 -5.08 18.66 12.39
CA ILE A 263 -4.96 18.92 13.83
C ILE A 263 -4.51 17.63 14.53
N LEU A 264 -5.16 16.51 14.24
CA LEU A 264 -4.82 15.19 14.78
C LEU A 264 -3.44 14.67 14.34
N GLU A 265 -2.92 15.10 13.19
CA GLU A 265 -1.58 14.77 12.71
C GLU A 265 -0.46 15.47 13.50
N LYS A 266 -0.79 16.51 14.27
CA LYS A 266 0.13 17.11 15.23
C LYS A 266 -0.10 16.44 16.58
N GLU A 267 -1.17 16.86 17.24
CA GLU A 267 -1.66 16.34 18.50
C GLU A 267 -3.00 17.01 18.84
N LYS A 268 -3.86 16.30 19.57
CA LYS A 268 -5.05 16.89 20.19
C LYS A 268 -5.24 16.32 21.59
N ILE A 269 -5.25 17.19 22.61
CA ILE A 269 -5.67 16.80 23.95
C ILE A 269 -7.19 16.53 23.93
N MET A 270 -7.58 15.36 24.43
CA MET A 270 -8.97 14.89 24.49
C MET A 270 -9.21 14.18 25.82
N SER A 271 -10.41 14.33 26.39
CA SER A 271 -10.84 13.50 27.52
C SER A 271 -11.24 12.10 27.02
N VAL A 272 -10.54 11.08 27.51
CA VAL A 272 -10.74 9.66 27.23
C VAL A 272 -10.97 8.95 28.56
N GLN A 273 -12.17 8.42 28.76
CA GLN A 273 -12.60 7.75 29.99
C GLN A 273 -12.37 8.61 31.25
N GLY A 274 -12.57 9.93 31.13
CA GLY A 274 -12.35 10.91 32.21
C GLY A 274 -10.92 11.43 32.34
N ASN A 275 -9.92 10.81 31.68
CA ASN A 275 -8.52 11.24 31.74
C ASN A 275 -8.16 12.12 30.54
N GLU A 276 -7.36 13.16 30.75
CA GLU A 276 -6.77 13.90 29.63
C GLU A 276 -5.67 13.06 28.95
N CYS A 277 -5.81 12.85 27.64
CA CYS A 277 -4.89 12.07 26.83
C CYS A 277 -4.53 12.85 25.56
N VAL A 278 -3.32 12.65 25.06
CA VAL A 278 -2.90 13.15 23.75
C VAL A 278 -3.35 12.15 22.68
N VAL A 279 -4.19 12.60 21.75
CA VAL A 279 -4.63 11.79 20.61
C VAL A 279 -3.91 12.28 19.36
N ILE A 280 -3.27 11.36 18.66
CA ILE A 280 -2.64 11.57 17.35
C ILE A 280 -3.34 10.63 16.38
N ALA A 281 -3.83 11.14 15.26
CA ALA A 281 -4.36 10.32 14.18
C ALA A 281 -3.70 10.71 12.86
N SER A 282 -3.49 9.74 11.98
CA SER A 282 -2.96 9.99 10.63
C SER A 282 -3.57 9.00 9.65
N LEU A 283 -3.59 9.37 8.38
CA LEU A 283 -4.13 8.52 7.32
C LEU A 283 -3.17 7.33 7.11
N GLY A 284 -3.67 6.12 7.35
CA GLY A 284 -2.92 4.88 7.34
C GLY A 284 -2.96 4.18 5.99
N VAL A 285 -4.16 3.87 5.50
CA VAL A 285 -4.41 3.37 4.14
C VAL A 285 -5.62 4.11 3.56
N THR A 286 -5.62 4.30 2.24
CA THR A 286 -6.78 4.72 1.46
C THR A 286 -7.11 3.63 0.44
N THR A 287 -8.36 3.18 0.43
CA THR A 287 -8.88 2.15 -0.47
C THR A 287 -9.96 2.77 -1.37
N ALA A 288 -9.79 2.62 -2.68
CA ALA A 288 -10.78 3.05 -3.66
C ALA A 288 -10.69 2.20 -4.93
N ASN A 289 -11.75 2.20 -5.74
CA ASN A 289 -11.72 1.53 -7.04
C ASN A 289 -10.69 2.18 -7.97
N LEU A 290 -10.19 1.42 -8.95
CA LEU A 290 -9.02 1.80 -9.76
C LEU A 290 -9.06 3.24 -10.34
N PRO A 291 -10.17 3.76 -10.90
CA PRO A 291 -10.23 5.14 -11.39
C PRO A 291 -10.02 6.18 -10.28
N GLN A 292 -10.76 6.06 -9.17
CA GLN A 292 -10.72 6.96 -8.02
C GLN A 292 -9.38 6.89 -7.29
N GLY A 293 -8.82 5.67 -7.14
CA GLY A 293 -7.49 5.45 -6.59
C GLY A 293 -6.40 6.13 -7.44
N ASN A 294 -6.53 6.11 -8.77
CA ASN A 294 -5.61 6.82 -9.68
C ASN A 294 -5.66 8.34 -9.43
N ASP A 295 -6.85 8.91 -9.24
CA ASP A 295 -7.03 10.33 -8.93
C ASP A 295 -6.42 10.69 -7.56
N MET A 296 -6.66 9.86 -6.55
CA MET A 296 -6.10 9.98 -5.19
C MET A 296 -4.57 9.91 -5.13
N VAL A 297 -3.89 9.33 -6.12
CA VAL A 297 -2.41 9.32 -6.22
C VAL A 297 -1.85 10.24 -7.32
N ARG A 298 -2.72 11.00 -8.00
CA ARG A 298 -2.38 11.88 -9.13
C ARG A 298 -1.79 11.15 -10.34
N VAL A 299 -2.18 9.90 -10.59
CA VAL A 299 -1.79 9.15 -11.80
C VAL A 299 -2.96 9.16 -12.78
N LYS A 300 -2.72 9.41 -14.07
CA LYS A 300 -3.78 9.37 -15.11
C LYS A 300 -4.40 7.97 -15.14
N HIS A 301 -5.69 7.85 -15.41
CA HIS A 301 -6.36 6.54 -15.47
C HIS A 301 -5.68 5.57 -16.45
N HIS A 302 -5.97 4.27 -16.32
CA HIS A 302 -5.55 3.16 -17.19
C HIS A 302 -5.66 3.38 -18.72
N GLY A 303 -6.42 4.39 -19.17
CA GLY A 303 -6.45 4.86 -20.56
C GLY A 303 -5.16 5.52 -21.05
N ALA A 304 -4.36 6.13 -20.17
CA ALA A 304 -3.12 6.81 -20.52
C ALA A 304 -1.96 5.86 -20.86
N ASN A 305 -0.91 6.38 -21.52
CA ASN A 305 0.28 5.58 -21.89
C ASN A 305 1.01 5.05 -20.64
N LYS A 306 1.14 5.89 -19.61
CA LYS A 306 1.48 5.50 -18.24
C LYS A 306 0.26 5.79 -17.37
N GLY A 307 -0.27 4.77 -16.70
CA GLY A 307 -1.49 4.87 -15.88
C GLY A 307 -1.60 3.80 -14.79
N CYS A 308 -0.47 3.16 -14.45
CA CYS A 308 -0.36 2.25 -13.32
C CYS A 308 0.10 3.05 -12.11
N GLN A 309 -0.58 2.93 -10.97
CA GLN A 309 -0.22 3.67 -9.75
C GLN A 309 1.14 3.21 -9.17
N THR A 310 1.55 1.96 -9.41
CA THR A 310 2.80 1.40 -8.87
C THR A 310 4.03 1.66 -9.74
N CYS A 311 3.89 1.87 -11.06
CA CYS A 311 5.06 2.05 -11.93
C CYS A 311 4.83 2.94 -13.16
N ASN A 312 5.91 3.61 -13.57
CA ASN A 312 6.01 4.52 -14.71
C ASN A 312 6.02 3.79 -16.08
N MET A 313 5.43 2.60 -16.17
CA MET A 313 5.48 1.78 -17.39
C MET A 313 4.60 2.30 -18.51
N THR A 314 5.15 2.31 -19.73
CA THR A 314 4.38 2.58 -20.94
C THR A 314 3.57 1.35 -21.35
N LYS A 315 2.40 1.57 -21.96
CA LYS A 315 1.52 0.48 -22.45
C LYS A 315 2.24 -0.51 -23.36
N ALA A 316 3.10 -0.01 -24.23
CA ALA A 316 3.89 -0.82 -25.16
C ALA A 316 4.88 -1.77 -24.46
N SER A 317 5.29 -1.45 -23.23
CA SER A 317 6.26 -2.24 -22.47
C SER A 317 5.62 -3.18 -21.45
N LEU A 318 4.30 -3.11 -21.19
CA LEU A 318 3.61 -3.92 -20.17
C LEU A 318 3.68 -5.44 -20.42
N THR A 319 3.94 -5.87 -21.65
CA THR A 319 4.13 -7.30 -22.03
C THR A 319 5.61 -7.71 -22.10
N SER A 320 6.55 -6.82 -21.73
CA SER A 320 7.98 -7.12 -21.77
C SER A 320 8.41 -7.94 -20.56
N ASN A 321 8.86 -9.17 -20.82
CA ASN A 321 9.46 -10.01 -19.77
C ASN A 321 10.80 -9.47 -19.26
N ASN A 322 11.45 -8.55 -20.00
CA ASN A 322 12.83 -8.10 -19.76
C ASN A 322 12.95 -6.92 -18.78
N PHE A 323 12.01 -6.83 -17.84
CA PHE A 323 11.77 -5.59 -17.12
C PHE A 323 12.38 -5.51 -15.72
N ASP A 324 12.73 -4.29 -15.29
CA ASP A 324 13.35 -3.99 -14.00
C ASP A 324 12.44 -3.05 -13.20
N LEU A 325 11.54 -3.65 -12.41
CA LEU A 325 10.51 -2.93 -11.65
C LEU A 325 11.11 -1.84 -10.75
N GLN A 326 12.27 -2.12 -10.14
CA GLN A 326 12.94 -1.20 -9.23
C GLN A 326 13.45 0.09 -9.89
N LEU A 327 13.61 0.12 -11.21
CA LEU A 327 14.03 1.33 -11.94
C LEU A 327 12.85 2.20 -12.40
N VAL A 328 11.61 1.74 -12.20
CA VAL A 328 10.41 2.39 -12.73
C VAL A 328 9.29 2.59 -11.73
N SER A 329 9.38 1.99 -10.55
CA SER A 329 8.35 2.13 -9.52
C SER A 329 8.04 3.61 -9.28
N HIS A 330 6.79 3.90 -8.97
CA HIS A 330 6.45 5.22 -8.46
C HIS A 330 7.06 5.35 -7.06
N TYR A 331 7.96 6.33 -6.94
CA TYR A 331 8.54 6.77 -5.68
C TYR A 331 8.03 8.18 -5.42
N HIS A 332 7.44 8.44 -4.25
CA HIS A 332 6.75 9.71 -3.97
C HIS A 332 7.63 10.93 -4.24
N HIS A 333 8.86 10.98 -3.72
CA HIS A 333 9.82 12.09 -3.95
C HIS A 333 10.28 12.26 -5.41
N GLN A 334 10.16 11.23 -6.27
CA GLN A 334 10.36 11.40 -7.72
C GLN A 334 9.13 12.05 -8.36
N SER A 335 7.92 11.63 -7.96
CA SER A 335 6.68 12.24 -8.44
C SER A 335 6.55 13.71 -8.02
N ASP A 336 6.96 14.06 -6.80
CA ASP A 336 6.96 15.46 -6.35
C ASP A 336 7.85 16.34 -7.24
N LYS A 337 9.04 15.87 -7.62
CA LYS A 337 9.94 16.57 -8.58
C LYS A 337 9.37 16.66 -9.99
N GLN A 338 8.65 15.61 -10.44
CA GLN A 338 7.92 15.66 -11.70
C GLN A 338 6.83 16.75 -11.64
N PHE A 339 6.15 16.91 -10.50
CA PHE A 339 5.21 18.01 -10.29
C PHE A 339 5.88 19.38 -10.22
N GLU A 340 7.01 19.54 -9.54
CA GLU A 340 7.81 20.78 -9.56
C GLU A 340 8.15 21.22 -10.99
N GLN A 341 8.62 20.29 -11.83
CA GLN A 341 8.88 20.55 -13.26
C GLN A 341 7.62 20.99 -14.01
N ILE A 342 6.47 20.34 -13.75
CA ILE A 342 5.18 20.70 -14.35
C ILE A 342 4.73 22.10 -13.91
N TYR A 343 4.96 22.49 -12.64
CA TYR A 343 4.53 23.79 -12.11
C TYR A 343 5.41 24.98 -12.54
N VAL A 344 6.66 24.73 -12.95
CA VAL A 344 7.55 25.77 -13.52
C VAL A 344 7.13 26.18 -14.94
N VAL A 345 6.42 25.31 -15.65
CA VAL A 345 6.02 25.55 -17.04
C VAL A 345 4.86 26.54 -17.15
N GLN A 346 5.03 27.53 -18.03
CA GLN A 346 4.11 28.66 -18.16
C GLN A 346 2.90 28.37 -19.08
N THR A 347 3.01 27.41 -20.01
CA THR A 347 1.92 27.13 -20.97
C THR A 347 1.13 25.86 -20.63
N ILE A 348 -0.20 25.95 -20.70
CA ILE A 348 -1.11 24.82 -20.45
C ILE A 348 -0.84 23.66 -21.42
N THR A 349 -0.38 23.94 -22.64
CA THR A 349 -0.07 22.92 -23.66
C THR A 349 1.14 22.09 -23.28
N GLU A 350 2.24 22.72 -22.84
CA GLU A 350 3.43 22.01 -22.37
C GLU A 350 3.15 21.25 -21.06
N CYS A 351 2.41 21.84 -20.13
CA CYS A 351 1.94 21.14 -18.92
C CYS A 351 1.12 19.87 -19.27
N LYS A 352 0.24 19.94 -20.29
CA LYS A 352 -0.51 18.77 -20.79
C LYS A 352 0.39 17.73 -21.46
N ALA A 353 1.46 18.14 -22.14
CA ALA A 353 2.45 17.24 -22.73
C ALA A 353 3.26 16.50 -21.66
N ILE A 354 3.90 17.23 -20.73
CA ILE A 354 4.74 16.66 -19.66
C ILE A 354 3.91 15.74 -18.74
N THR A 355 2.69 16.15 -18.39
CA THR A 355 1.78 15.27 -17.61
C THR A 355 1.36 14.02 -18.38
N ALA A 356 1.28 14.07 -19.72
CA ALA A 356 1.03 12.86 -20.53
C ALA A 356 2.27 11.98 -20.65
N GLU A 357 3.47 12.57 -20.69
CA GLU A 357 4.75 11.85 -20.69
C GLU A 357 4.97 11.09 -19.37
N TYR A 358 4.74 11.71 -18.23
CA TYR A 358 4.86 11.07 -16.92
C TYR A 358 3.63 10.23 -16.53
N GLY A 359 2.47 10.47 -17.16
CA GLY A 359 1.22 9.81 -16.78
C GLY A 359 0.62 10.36 -15.48
N LEU A 360 0.85 11.63 -15.18
CA LEU A 360 0.43 12.29 -13.93
C LEU A 360 -0.74 13.26 -14.13
N GLN A 361 -1.46 13.61 -13.07
CA GLN A 361 -2.58 14.56 -13.11
C GLN A 361 -2.19 15.93 -12.53
N LEU A 362 -2.66 17.01 -13.19
CA LEU A 362 -2.44 18.38 -12.74
C LEU A 362 -3.14 18.67 -11.40
N ASN A 363 -4.38 18.19 -11.26
CA ASN A 363 -5.17 18.37 -10.05
C ASN A 363 -4.45 17.70 -8.88
N SER A 364 -4.35 18.43 -7.76
CA SER A 364 -3.79 17.90 -6.51
C SER A 364 -4.97 17.50 -5.62
N PRO A 365 -5.19 16.21 -5.35
CA PRO A 365 -6.24 15.75 -4.45
C PRO A 365 -5.95 16.29 -3.06
N ILE A 366 -7.02 16.57 -2.32
CA ILE A 366 -6.93 17.18 -1.00
C ILE A 366 -6.21 16.28 0.03
N LEU A 367 -6.11 14.97 -0.23
CA LEU A 367 -5.34 14.01 0.57
C LEU A 367 -3.84 14.28 0.58
N ASP A 368 -3.29 15.02 -0.38
CA ASP A 368 -1.87 15.40 -0.41
C ASP A 368 -1.53 16.49 0.61
N GLN A 369 -2.53 17.06 1.27
CA GLN A 369 -2.34 18.00 2.37
C GLN A 369 -2.13 17.30 3.73
N LEU A 370 -2.08 15.96 3.73
CA LEU A 370 -1.81 15.09 4.89
C LEU A 370 -0.44 14.41 4.75
N LYS A 371 0.15 14.01 5.88
CA LYS A 371 1.49 13.39 5.94
C LYS A 371 1.44 11.89 5.57
N ARG A 372 1.45 11.58 4.27
CA ARG A 372 1.41 10.21 3.73
C ARG A 372 2.37 9.97 2.56
N GLU A 373 2.78 8.72 2.35
CA GLU A 373 3.36 8.24 1.09
C GLU A 373 2.20 7.83 0.17
N ARG A 374 1.94 8.61 -0.88
CA ARG A 374 0.75 8.47 -1.72
C ARG A 374 0.64 7.11 -2.43
N HIS A 375 1.75 6.51 -2.84
CA HIS A 375 1.82 5.32 -3.69
C HIS A 375 1.84 4.03 -2.86
N LEU A 376 2.39 4.06 -1.65
CA LEU A 376 2.40 2.93 -0.72
C LEU A 376 1.15 2.87 0.18
N GLN A 377 0.54 4.02 0.50
CA GLN A 377 -0.63 4.08 1.38
C GLN A 377 -1.96 4.17 0.62
N SER A 378 -1.95 4.08 -0.70
CA SER A 378 -3.17 3.88 -1.50
C SER A 378 -3.21 2.45 -2.00
N SER A 379 -4.15 1.65 -1.51
CA SER A 379 -4.25 0.24 -1.90
C SER A 379 -4.83 0.11 -3.31
N GLN A 380 -4.35 -0.88 -4.06
CA GLN A 380 -4.99 -1.27 -5.32
C GLN A 380 -6.01 -2.37 -5.07
N ASP A 381 -7.23 -2.18 -5.58
CA ASP A 381 -8.12 -3.31 -5.78
C ASP A 381 -7.62 -4.17 -6.96
N ILE A 382 -7.05 -5.32 -6.59
CA ILE A 382 -6.59 -6.36 -7.52
C ILE A 382 -7.76 -6.90 -8.35
N TYR A 383 -8.98 -6.93 -7.79
CA TYR A 383 -10.17 -7.36 -8.53
C TYR A 383 -10.49 -6.39 -9.66
N HIS A 384 -10.40 -5.07 -9.49
CA HIS A 384 -10.56 -4.12 -10.59
C HIS A 384 -9.42 -4.13 -11.62
N LEU A 385 -8.20 -4.54 -11.26
CA LEU A 385 -7.12 -4.79 -12.24
C LEU A 385 -7.44 -5.99 -13.15
N THR A 386 -8.14 -7.00 -12.64
CA THR A 386 -8.54 -8.20 -13.39
C THR A 386 -9.93 -8.11 -14.01
N ALA A 387 -10.88 -7.36 -13.44
CA ALA A 387 -12.31 -7.36 -13.79
C ALA A 387 -12.57 -7.15 -15.30
N ARG A 388 -11.92 -6.15 -15.93
CA ARG A 388 -12.04 -5.92 -17.38
C ARG A 388 -11.38 -6.98 -18.25
N LYS A 389 -10.58 -7.85 -17.66
CA LYS A 389 -9.97 -9.04 -18.26
C LYS A 389 -10.66 -10.33 -17.83
N MET A 390 -11.53 -10.35 -16.81
CA MET A 390 -12.16 -11.58 -16.29
C MET A 390 -12.89 -12.32 -17.41
N LEU A 391 -13.75 -11.65 -18.19
CA LEU A 391 -14.42 -12.25 -19.37
C LEU A 391 -13.43 -12.86 -20.39
N ARG A 392 -12.21 -12.31 -20.50
CA ARG A 392 -11.17 -12.83 -21.40
C ARG A 392 -10.37 -13.97 -20.78
N PHE A 393 -10.15 -13.96 -19.46
CA PHE A 393 -9.58 -15.08 -18.72
C PHE A 393 -10.54 -16.26 -18.74
N LEU A 394 -11.81 -16.04 -18.41
CA LEU A 394 -12.95 -16.92 -18.70
C LEU A 394 -12.78 -17.52 -20.09
N LYS A 395 -12.88 -16.69 -21.14
CA LYS A 395 -12.85 -17.18 -22.51
C LYS A 395 -11.61 -18.02 -22.86
N ILE A 396 -10.42 -17.61 -22.46
CA ILE A 396 -9.18 -18.37 -22.71
C ILE A 396 -9.25 -19.73 -22.04
N THR A 397 -9.63 -19.73 -20.77
CA THR A 397 -9.84 -20.94 -20.01
C THR A 397 -11.24 -21.53 -20.25
N ILE A 398 -11.91 -21.20 -21.39
CA ILE A 398 -13.09 -21.80 -22.12
C ILE A 398 -12.67 -22.34 -23.50
N GLU A 399 -11.39 -22.24 -23.90
CA GLU A 399 -10.91 -22.74 -25.20
C GLU A 399 -9.97 -23.98 -25.15
N ALA A 400 -8.94 -24.05 -24.31
CA ALA A 400 -7.99 -25.19 -24.12
C ALA A 400 -8.38 -26.62 -23.58
N LEU A 401 -9.64 -27.08 -23.45
CA LEU A 401 -10.04 -28.38 -22.81
C LEU A 401 -10.61 -29.47 -23.76
N SER A 402 -10.98 -30.62 -23.17
CA SER A 402 -11.89 -31.58 -23.77
C SER A 402 -13.38 -31.11 -23.90
N PRO A 403 -14.10 -31.60 -24.92
CA PRO A 403 -15.54 -31.35 -25.12
C PRO A 403 -16.48 -32.04 -24.10
N GLU A 404 -16.02 -33.08 -23.41
CA GLU A 404 -16.87 -33.95 -22.59
C GLU A 404 -17.12 -33.35 -21.20
N GLU A 405 -16.05 -32.82 -20.62
CA GLU A 405 -16.02 -31.97 -19.43
C GLU A 405 -16.92 -30.74 -19.63
N LYS A 406 -16.82 -30.12 -20.82
CA LYS A 406 -17.70 -29.02 -21.26
C LYS A 406 -19.17 -29.36 -21.25
N THR A 407 -19.52 -30.60 -21.58
CA THR A 407 -20.90 -31.06 -21.54
C THR A 407 -21.38 -31.31 -20.11
N LYS A 408 -20.59 -32.02 -19.28
CA LYS A 408 -20.91 -32.29 -17.85
C LYS A 408 -21.12 -31.00 -17.08
N PHE A 409 -20.22 -30.06 -17.28
CA PHE A 409 -20.20 -28.81 -16.56
C PHE A 409 -21.45 -27.98 -16.86
N ILE A 410 -21.81 -27.83 -18.15
CA ILE A 410 -23.03 -27.15 -18.62
C ILE A 410 -24.32 -27.79 -18.08
N ALA A 411 -24.28 -29.06 -17.67
CA ALA A 411 -25.40 -29.74 -17.03
C ALA A 411 -25.52 -29.39 -15.54
N VAL A 412 -24.45 -29.56 -14.74
CA VAL A 412 -24.39 -29.17 -13.31
C VAL A 412 -24.69 -27.69 -13.12
N TRP A 413 -24.28 -26.89 -14.11
CA TRP A 413 -24.64 -25.50 -14.21
C TRP A 413 -26.16 -25.28 -14.02
N LYS A 414 -26.97 -25.95 -14.84
CA LYS A 414 -28.40 -25.64 -15.03
C LYS A 414 -29.30 -26.03 -13.86
N SER A 415 -28.78 -26.72 -12.83
CA SER A 415 -29.55 -27.34 -11.76
C SER A 415 -29.63 -26.55 -10.43
N PHE A 416 -29.03 -25.37 -10.33
CA PHE A 416 -29.20 -24.49 -9.17
C PHE A 416 -30.66 -23.94 -9.09
N LYS A 417 -31.05 -23.27 -7.99
CA LYS A 417 -32.37 -22.61 -7.84
C LYS A 417 -32.29 -21.08 -7.94
N TYR A 418 -33.41 -20.47 -8.37
CA TYR A 418 -33.46 -19.06 -8.79
C TYR A 418 -33.88 -18.05 -7.72
N PRO A 419 -33.51 -16.77 -7.87
CA PRO A 419 -34.06 -15.65 -7.10
C PRO A 419 -35.51 -15.30 -7.48
N LYS A 420 -36.12 -14.37 -6.76
CA LYS A 420 -37.52 -13.95 -6.94
C LYS A 420 -37.72 -13.08 -8.19
N ASN A 421 -38.93 -13.14 -8.76
CA ASN A 421 -39.32 -12.56 -10.06
C ASN A 421 -38.88 -11.10 -10.33
N SER A 422 -38.79 -10.24 -9.31
CA SER A 422 -38.44 -8.82 -9.46
C SER A 422 -37.00 -8.58 -9.96
N GLU A 423 -36.07 -9.47 -9.66
CA GLU A 423 -34.68 -9.37 -10.14
C GLU A 423 -34.54 -9.88 -11.59
N LEU A 424 -35.44 -10.79 -11.98
CA LEU A 424 -35.44 -11.43 -13.29
C LEU A 424 -35.82 -10.43 -14.39
N GLU A 425 -36.88 -9.64 -14.20
CA GLU A 425 -37.31 -8.62 -15.18
C GLU A 425 -36.20 -7.60 -15.48
N LEU A 426 -35.38 -7.27 -14.47
CA LEU A 426 -34.26 -6.34 -14.62
C LEU A 426 -33.12 -6.96 -15.44
N PHE A 427 -32.86 -8.26 -15.27
CA PHE A 427 -31.89 -9.00 -16.08
C PHE A 427 -32.37 -9.22 -17.51
N GLN A 428 -33.66 -9.53 -17.71
CA GLN A 428 -34.29 -9.66 -19.02
C GLN A 428 -34.13 -8.38 -19.85
N ARG A 429 -34.38 -7.20 -19.25
CA ARG A 429 -34.15 -5.90 -19.92
C ARG A 429 -32.68 -5.66 -20.30
N ARG A 430 -31.72 -6.11 -19.48
CA ARG A 430 -30.28 -5.89 -19.73
C ARG A 430 -29.66 -6.86 -20.73
N THR A 431 -30.21 -8.07 -20.84
CA THR A 431 -29.72 -9.13 -21.75
C THR A 431 -30.51 -9.26 -23.05
N GLY A 432 -31.66 -8.58 -23.16
CA GLY A 432 -32.58 -8.70 -24.29
C GLY A 432 -33.39 -10.01 -24.30
N VAL A 433 -33.20 -10.89 -23.32
CA VAL A 433 -33.86 -12.19 -23.23
C VAL A 433 -35.27 -12.02 -22.66
N THR A 434 -36.29 -12.01 -23.54
CA THR A 434 -37.68 -11.71 -23.15
C THR A 434 -38.41 -12.86 -22.46
N GLN A 435 -37.96 -14.11 -22.61
CA GLN A 435 -38.54 -15.25 -21.89
C GLN A 435 -37.89 -15.43 -20.51
N SER A 436 -38.72 -15.37 -19.47
CA SER A 436 -38.30 -15.47 -18.07
C SER A 436 -37.50 -16.75 -17.80
N ASP A 437 -37.94 -17.90 -18.31
CA ASP A 437 -37.29 -19.20 -18.11
C ASP A 437 -35.92 -19.34 -18.81
N HIS A 438 -35.68 -18.55 -19.87
CA HIS A 438 -34.38 -18.47 -20.55
C HIS A 438 -33.42 -17.50 -19.87
N ALA A 439 -33.91 -16.34 -19.41
CA ALA A 439 -33.14 -15.41 -18.59
C ALA A 439 -32.75 -16.02 -17.24
N VAL A 440 -33.66 -16.82 -16.67
CA VAL A 440 -33.40 -17.84 -15.64
C VAL A 440 -32.22 -18.70 -16.10
N LYS A 441 -32.38 -19.57 -17.11
CA LYS A 441 -31.32 -20.52 -17.51
C LYS A 441 -29.96 -19.88 -17.78
N LEU A 442 -29.90 -18.63 -18.26
CA LEU A 442 -28.70 -17.83 -18.50
C LEU A 442 -28.18 -17.03 -17.29
N TRP A 443 -28.99 -16.75 -16.26
CA TRP A 443 -28.50 -16.14 -15.01
C TRP A 443 -27.80 -17.17 -14.15
N LEU A 444 -28.46 -18.32 -13.91
CA LEU A 444 -27.78 -19.35 -13.14
C LEU A 444 -26.52 -19.73 -13.86
N LYS A 445 -26.55 -19.92 -15.21
CA LYS A 445 -25.58 -19.42 -16.24
C LYS A 445 -24.17 -18.95 -15.87
N CYS A 446 -24.04 -18.08 -14.85
CA CYS A 446 -22.80 -17.37 -14.53
C CYS A 446 -22.34 -17.43 -13.04
N TRP A 447 -23.14 -18.03 -12.13
CA TRP A 447 -22.77 -18.32 -10.73
C TRP A 447 -22.05 -19.65 -10.37
N VAL A 448 -22.31 -20.78 -11.04
CA VAL A 448 -21.74 -22.13 -10.83
C VAL A 448 -20.27 -22.32 -11.29
N VAL A 449 -19.80 -21.80 -12.45
CA VAL A 449 -18.33 -21.65 -12.70
C VAL A 449 -17.75 -20.83 -11.60
N MET A 450 -18.29 -19.63 -11.36
CA MET A 450 -17.73 -18.75 -10.35
C MET A 450 -17.60 -19.47 -9.00
N ALA A 451 -18.59 -20.26 -8.58
CA ALA A 451 -18.53 -21.07 -7.38
C ALA A 451 -17.48 -22.21 -7.44
N LYS A 452 -17.44 -23.00 -8.52
CA LYS A 452 -16.49 -24.13 -8.68
C LYS A 452 -15.04 -23.66 -8.80
N THR A 453 -14.79 -22.70 -9.70
CA THR A 453 -13.49 -22.07 -9.90
C THR A 453 -12.96 -21.42 -8.64
N MET A 454 -13.78 -20.63 -7.92
CA MET A 454 -13.32 -20.00 -6.67
C MET A 454 -13.06 -21.05 -5.57
N ALA A 455 -13.80 -22.15 -5.52
CA ALA A 455 -13.54 -23.23 -4.57
C ALA A 455 -12.20 -23.95 -4.81
N ILE A 456 -11.75 -24.07 -6.07
CA ILE A 456 -10.45 -24.69 -6.39
C ILE A 456 -9.30 -23.67 -6.23
N VAL A 457 -9.45 -22.45 -6.77
CA VAL A 457 -8.43 -21.37 -6.71
C VAL A 457 -7.98 -21.02 -5.28
N PHE A 458 -8.86 -21.18 -4.27
CA PHE A 458 -8.59 -20.81 -2.87
C PHE A 458 -8.36 -22.01 -1.93
N LYS A 459 -8.00 -23.20 -2.44
CA LYS A 459 -7.50 -24.31 -1.60
C LYS A 459 -6.15 -23.97 -0.95
N ASP A 460 -5.89 -24.51 0.24
CA ASP A 460 -4.66 -24.27 1.02
C ASP A 460 -3.38 -24.89 0.40
N SER A 461 -3.54 -25.78 -0.58
CA SER A 461 -2.47 -26.35 -1.42
C SER A 461 -3.01 -26.67 -2.81
N PHE A 462 -2.13 -26.72 -3.81
CA PHE A 462 -2.48 -26.95 -5.22
C PHE A 462 -1.68 -28.13 -5.78
N THR A 463 -2.35 -29.17 -6.27
CA THR A 463 -1.74 -30.30 -6.99
C THR A 463 -1.93 -30.20 -8.51
N GLU A 464 -1.25 -31.02 -9.31
CA GLU A 464 -1.45 -31.03 -10.77
C GLU A 464 -2.88 -31.47 -11.15
N GLU A 465 -3.44 -32.49 -10.49
CA GLU A 465 -4.84 -32.92 -10.73
C GLU A 465 -5.86 -31.82 -10.39
N GLU A 466 -5.59 -30.96 -9.39
CA GLU A 466 -6.43 -29.80 -9.07
C GLU A 466 -6.22 -28.63 -10.05
N TYR A 467 -5.05 -28.56 -10.69
CA TYR A 467 -4.77 -27.63 -11.78
C TYR A 467 -5.55 -28.03 -13.03
N ASP A 468 -5.57 -29.33 -13.34
CA ASP A 468 -6.40 -29.92 -14.39
C ASP A 468 -7.90 -29.71 -14.09
N GLU A 469 -8.36 -29.92 -12.84
CA GLU A 469 -9.77 -29.68 -12.43
C GLU A 469 -10.18 -28.18 -12.47
N LEU A 470 -9.25 -27.25 -12.19
CA LEU A 470 -9.49 -25.81 -12.34
C LEU A 470 -9.60 -25.41 -13.81
N HIS A 471 -8.69 -25.94 -14.63
CA HIS A 471 -8.75 -25.84 -16.08
C HIS A 471 -10.08 -26.44 -16.58
N GLU A 472 -10.56 -27.51 -15.93
CA GLU A 472 -11.87 -28.16 -16.16
C GLU A 472 -13.07 -27.26 -15.83
N CYS A 473 -12.94 -26.40 -14.80
CA CYS A 473 -14.06 -25.63 -14.28
C CYS A 473 -14.25 -24.28 -14.96
N LEU A 474 -13.17 -23.56 -15.27
CA LEU A 474 -13.26 -22.25 -15.92
C LEU A 474 -13.85 -22.31 -17.35
N HIS A 475 -14.10 -23.51 -17.89
CA HIS A 475 -14.10 -23.76 -19.33
C HIS A 475 -15.41 -23.78 -20.08
N ASN A 476 -16.46 -23.63 -19.31
CA ASN A 476 -17.72 -24.24 -19.61
C ASN A 476 -18.89 -23.27 -19.32
N GLU A 477 -18.56 -22.02 -19.01
CA GLU A 477 -19.35 -20.82 -19.26
C GLU A 477 -19.87 -20.78 -20.72
#